data_AF-A0A2S6IR68-F1
#
_entry.id   AF-A0A2S6IR68-F1
#
_cell.length_a   1.000
_cell.length_b   1.000
_cell.length_c   1.000
_cell.angle_alpha   90.00
_cell.angle_beta   90.00
_cell.angle_gamma   90.00
#
_symmetry.space_group_name_H-M   'P 1'
#
loop_
_entity.id
_entity.type
_entity.pdbx_description
1 polymer ?
#
loop_
_entity_poly.entity_id
_entity_poly.type
_entity_poly.pdbx_seq_one_letter_code
_entity_poly.pdbx_strand_id
1 'polypeptide(L)'
;MKKTILTSSFLLLAICSKAQTHNGLDFDGSDDFIQTNFSGINTTSNRTFEAWISISPNAPTTNLTILDYGSGASGARNTFMVNSNRGLSFFAGGTNGNLSSTTGTITAGQWTHVAFVLNNGTGFLYIDGVQVGTGNLSGVNTTGSTDLRIGRRVPGGNIFFAGKIDEVRIWDAALSETVINTNRTSEVCPSSSGLVAYYQFNEGAASASNTGLSTLPDLVNSNDGALSGFNLTGTTSNWVTGAPITQLMDTNITQNTGILTAAQTGVTYQWIDCSTGIAINGETAATFTPTAVGDYAVELTLNGCTLLSNCENVITLGIDTTALNDISITQNPSQFLTFNGNIDVNAQIYFYTLSGKEVFTSQIIDNQTLKPEISNGLYIVTLSQNGAQKTFKWIKRQ
;
A
#
# COMPACT_ATOMS: atom_id res chain seq x y z
N MET A 1 16.86 58.59 7.29
CA MET A 1 16.74 57.24 7.89
C MET A 1 15.79 56.41 7.04
N LYS A 2 16.30 55.58 6.12
CA LYS A 2 15.50 54.60 5.38
C LYS A 2 15.61 53.26 6.11
N LYS A 3 14.52 52.80 6.71
CA LYS A 3 14.43 51.48 7.37
C LYS A 3 14.24 50.43 6.28
N THR A 4 15.24 49.59 6.07
CA THR A 4 15.15 48.41 5.21
C THR A 4 14.57 47.26 6.03
N ILE A 5 13.37 46.81 5.69
CA ILE A 5 12.70 45.66 6.31
C ILE A 5 13.25 44.41 5.62
N LEU A 6 14.00 43.57 6.35
CA LEU A 6 14.33 42.22 5.92
C LEU A 6 13.09 41.35 6.10
N THR A 7 12.45 40.96 5.00
CA THR A 7 11.45 39.90 5.00
C THR A 7 12.16 38.55 5.00
N SER A 8 12.10 37.83 6.12
CA SER A 8 12.52 36.43 6.23
C SER A 8 11.59 35.57 5.37
N SER A 9 12.13 34.94 4.32
CA SER A 9 11.40 33.96 3.52
C SER A 9 11.53 32.60 4.21
N PHE A 10 10.45 32.19 4.89
CA PHE A 10 10.32 30.84 5.43
C PHE A 10 10.12 29.88 4.25
N LEU A 11 11.17 29.14 3.88
CA LEU A 11 11.05 28.04 2.94
C LEU A 11 10.38 26.89 3.69
N LEU A 12 9.06 26.78 3.55
CA LEU A 12 8.30 25.63 4.01
C LEU A 12 8.76 24.43 3.16
N LEU A 13 9.65 23.58 3.69
CA LEU A 13 9.85 22.26 3.11
C LEU A 13 8.51 21.55 3.23
N ALA A 14 7.81 21.40 2.11
CA ALA A 14 6.71 20.47 2.00
C ALA A 14 7.30 19.08 2.22
N ILE A 15 7.16 18.57 3.44
CA ILE A 15 7.30 17.15 3.71
C ILE A 15 6.17 16.52 2.90
N CYS A 16 6.50 15.94 1.75
CA CYS A 16 5.57 15.13 0.99
C CYS A 16 5.37 13.86 1.81
N SER A 17 4.41 13.90 2.75
CA SER A 17 3.82 12.68 3.25
C SER A 17 3.19 12.00 2.05
N LYS A 18 3.65 10.78 1.72
CA LYS A 18 2.82 9.89 0.92
C LYS A 18 1.61 9.59 1.78
N ALA A 19 0.54 10.37 1.66
CA ALA A 19 -0.75 9.93 2.14
C ALA A 19 -1.04 8.60 1.44
N GLN A 20 -1.47 7.58 2.18
CA GLN A 20 -2.03 6.40 1.53
C GLN A 20 -3.10 6.89 0.57
N THR A 21 -2.91 6.59 -0.70
CA THR A 21 -3.97 6.83 -1.67
C THR A 21 -4.91 5.65 -1.52
N HIS A 22 -6.18 5.92 -1.26
CA HIS A 22 -7.19 4.88 -1.38
C HIS A 22 -7.25 4.53 -2.87
N ASN A 23 -6.90 3.29 -3.22
CA ASN A 23 -6.74 2.86 -4.60
C ASN A 23 -7.78 1.80 -4.95
N GLY A 24 -7.85 1.50 -6.24
CA GLY A 24 -8.61 0.38 -6.77
C GLY A 24 -7.87 -0.18 -7.97
N LEU A 25 -8.38 -1.27 -8.53
CA LEU A 25 -7.91 -1.81 -9.80
C LEU A 25 -8.94 -1.61 -10.90
N ASP A 26 -8.50 -1.11 -12.05
CA ASP A 26 -9.27 -1.06 -13.29
C ASP A 26 -9.09 -2.37 -14.06
N PHE A 27 -10.19 -2.96 -14.51
CA PHE A 27 -10.24 -4.21 -15.26
C PHE A 27 -10.67 -3.89 -16.68
N ASP A 28 -9.86 -4.30 -17.65
CA ASP A 28 -9.99 -3.90 -19.04
C ASP A 28 -11.17 -4.56 -19.80
N GLY A 29 -11.79 -5.60 -19.23
CA GLY A 29 -12.86 -6.36 -19.85
C GLY A 29 -12.41 -7.48 -20.80
N SER A 30 -11.11 -7.79 -20.85
CA SER A 30 -10.54 -8.75 -21.80
C SER A 30 -9.84 -9.91 -21.12
N ASP A 31 -8.89 -9.65 -20.21
CA ASP A 31 -8.08 -10.68 -19.58
C ASP A 31 -7.66 -10.39 -18.13
N ASP A 32 -7.98 -9.21 -17.60
CA ASP A 32 -7.73 -8.84 -16.20
C ASP A 32 -8.57 -9.66 -15.22
N PHE A 33 -7.91 -10.30 -14.25
CA PHE A 33 -8.56 -10.92 -13.10
C PHE A 33 -7.58 -11.20 -11.96
N ILE A 34 -8.13 -11.40 -10.77
CA ILE A 34 -7.39 -11.85 -9.59
C ILE A 34 -7.79 -13.29 -9.29
N GLN A 35 -6.81 -14.19 -9.20
CA GLN A 35 -7.00 -15.56 -8.75
C GLN A 35 -6.59 -15.68 -7.29
N THR A 36 -7.53 -15.97 -6.40
CA THR A 36 -7.23 -16.22 -4.98
C THR A 36 -7.09 -17.70 -4.69
N ASN A 37 -6.63 -18.04 -3.48
CA ASN A 37 -6.65 -19.40 -2.92
C ASN A 37 -7.89 -19.65 -2.04
N PHE A 38 -8.83 -18.71 -1.99
CA PHE A 38 -10.03 -18.84 -1.18
C PHE A 38 -11.05 -19.71 -1.92
N SER A 39 -11.31 -20.93 -1.44
CA SER A 39 -12.23 -21.88 -2.09
C SER A 39 -13.70 -21.43 -2.18
N GLY A 40 -14.04 -20.30 -1.57
CA GLY A 40 -15.41 -19.84 -1.41
C GLY A 40 -16.12 -20.50 -0.23
N ILE A 41 -17.34 -20.06 0.04
CA ILE A 41 -18.17 -20.65 1.11
C ILE A 41 -18.95 -21.80 0.48
N ASN A 42 -18.51 -23.04 0.70
CA ASN A 42 -19.02 -24.24 0.01
C ASN A 42 -20.12 -25.01 0.78
N THR A 43 -20.92 -24.28 1.54
CA THR A 43 -22.06 -24.79 2.33
C THR A 43 -23.35 -24.07 1.92
N THR A 44 -24.48 -24.38 2.58
CA THR A 44 -25.73 -23.60 2.48
C THR A 44 -25.87 -22.54 3.59
N SER A 45 -24.80 -22.27 4.35
CA SER A 45 -24.79 -21.32 5.47
C SER A 45 -25.13 -19.88 5.07
N ASN A 46 -25.32 -19.01 6.05
CA ASN A 46 -25.40 -17.58 5.77
C ASN A 46 -24.08 -17.07 5.18
N ARG A 47 -24.15 -15.99 4.39
CA ARG A 47 -22.97 -15.30 3.88
C ARG A 47 -23.31 -13.91 3.36
N THR A 48 -22.29 -13.07 3.25
CA THR A 48 -22.39 -11.78 2.59
C THR A 48 -21.18 -11.56 1.70
N PHE A 49 -21.40 -11.03 0.49
CA PHE A 49 -20.35 -10.54 -0.39
C PHE A 49 -20.55 -9.04 -0.58
N GLU A 50 -19.50 -8.25 -0.41
CA GLU A 50 -19.51 -6.80 -0.63
C GLU A 50 -18.37 -6.42 -1.57
N ALA A 51 -18.58 -5.38 -2.37
CA ALA A 51 -17.54 -4.74 -3.17
C ALA A 51 -17.96 -3.31 -3.50
N TRP A 52 -16.98 -2.42 -3.64
CA TRP A 52 -17.15 -1.20 -4.41
C TRP A 52 -16.84 -1.49 -5.87
N ILE A 53 -17.71 -1.04 -6.77
CA ILE A 53 -17.52 -1.21 -8.21
C ILE A 53 -17.79 0.08 -8.98
N SER A 54 -17.14 0.25 -10.13
CA SER A 54 -17.52 1.24 -11.12
C SER A 54 -17.44 0.62 -12.51
N ILE A 55 -18.59 0.29 -13.10
CA ILE A 55 -18.61 -0.29 -14.45
C ILE A 55 -18.19 0.77 -15.48
N SER A 56 -17.46 0.35 -16.51
CA SER A 56 -16.98 1.24 -17.58
C SER A 56 -18.12 2.10 -18.16
N PRO A 57 -17.89 3.39 -18.49
CA PRO A 57 -18.87 4.21 -19.22
C PRO A 57 -19.28 3.60 -20.56
N ASN A 58 -18.38 2.81 -21.16
CA ASN A 58 -18.61 2.05 -22.39
C ASN A 58 -18.86 0.57 -22.10
N ALA A 59 -19.26 0.24 -20.86
CA ALA A 59 -19.44 -1.13 -20.41
C ALA A 59 -20.30 -1.89 -21.43
N PRO A 60 -19.84 -3.05 -21.90
CA PRO A 60 -20.56 -3.82 -22.90
C PRO A 60 -21.94 -4.20 -22.36
N THR A 61 -22.89 -4.42 -23.27
CA THR A 61 -24.26 -4.92 -22.97
C THR A 61 -24.26 -6.40 -22.55
N THR A 62 -23.17 -6.88 -21.98
CA THR A 62 -22.98 -8.24 -21.51
C THR A 62 -22.91 -8.26 -19.99
N ASN A 63 -22.88 -9.46 -19.43
CA ASN A 63 -22.65 -9.62 -17.99
C ASN A 63 -21.20 -9.24 -17.63
N LEU A 64 -21.00 -8.71 -16.44
CA LEU A 64 -19.70 -8.31 -15.89
C LEU A 64 -19.53 -8.98 -14.52
N THR A 65 -18.58 -9.91 -14.40
CA THR A 65 -18.39 -10.70 -13.17
C THR A 65 -17.60 -9.91 -12.13
N ILE A 66 -18.17 -9.68 -10.95
CA ILE A 66 -17.47 -9.04 -9.83
C ILE A 66 -16.62 -10.09 -9.12
N LEU A 67 -17.26 -11.18 -8.67
CA LEU A 67 -16.58 -12.34 -8.11
C LEU A 67 -17.31 -13.64 -8.46
N ASP A 68 -16.57 -14.73 -8.52
CA ASP A 68 -17.08 -16.04 -8.92
C ASP A 68 -16.23 -17.18 -8.34
N TYR A 69 -16.88 -18.27 -7.92
CA TYR A 69 -16.20 -19.49 -7.45
C TYR A 69 -17.04 -20.74 -7.70
N GLY A 70 -16.40 -21.91 -7.65
CA GLY A 70 -17.03 -23.21 -7.90
C GLY A 70 -16.64 -23.81 -9.26
N SER A 71 -17.58 -24.42 -9.96
CA SER A 71 -17.36 -25.12 -11.24
C SER A 71 -18.36 -24.68 -12.32
N GLY A 72 -18.06 -24.98 -13.58
CA GLY A 72 -18.97 -24.71 -14.69
C GLY A 72 -20.29 -25.51 -14.67
N ALA A 73 -20.43 -26.51 -13.79
CA ALA A 73 -21.61 -27.37 -13.73
C ALA A 73 -22.84 -26.66 -13.16
N SER A 74 -24.04 -27.07 -13.61
CA SER A 74 -25.29 -26.58 -13.05
C SER A 74 -25.39 -26.94 -11.57
N GLY A 75 -25.82 -26.00 -10.74
CA GLY A 75 -25.90 -26.13 -9.29
C GLY A 75 -24.58 -25.98 -8.56
N ALA A 76 -23.45 -25.72 -9.22
CA ALA A 76 -22.13 -25.82 -8.59
C ALA A 76 -21.27 -24.56 -8.75
N ARG A 77 -21.88 -23.37 -8.89
CA ARG A 77 -21.16 -22.08 -9.04
C ARG A 77 -21.88 -20.98 -8.28
N ASN A 78 -21.15 -20.01 -7.77
CA ASN A 78 -21.72 -18.72 -7.38
C ASN A 78 -21.11 -17.63 -8.26
N THR A 79 -21.97 -16.82 -8.87
CA THR A 79 -21.59 -15.67 -9.69
C THR A 79 -22.24 -14.42 -9.13
N PHE A 80 -21.45 -13.49 -8.61
CA PHE A 80 -21.91 -12.14 -8.26
C PHE A 80 -21.47 -11.19 -9.37
N MET A 81 -22.42 -10.49 -9.98
CA MET A 81 -22.19 -9.80 -11.26
C MET A 81 -23.14 -8.62 -11.48
N VAL A 82 -22.74 -7.74 -12.39
CA VAL A 82 -23.66 -6.81 -13.06
C VAL A 82 -24.16 -7.49 -14.34
N ASN A 83 -25.46 -7.52 -14.56
CA ASN A 83 -26.04 -8.11 -15.76
C ASN A 83 -26.07 -7.13 -16.96
N SER A 84 -26.36 -7.65 -18.15
CA SER A 84 -26.46 -6.88 -19.41
C SER A 84 -27.38 -5.66 -19.35
N ASN A 85 -28.35 -5.65 -18.44
CA ASN A 85 -29.33 -4.57 -18.26
C ASN A 85 -28.91 -3.62 -17.14
N ARG A 86 -27.64 -3.62 -16.72
CA ARG A 86 -27.10 -2.79 -15.62
C ARG A 86 -27.83 -2.99 -14.29
N GLY A 87 -28.37 -4.19 -14.07
CA GLY A 87 -28.88 -4.64 -12.77
C GLY A 87 -27.84 -5.46 -12.03
N LEU A 88 -27.89 -5.44 -10.70
CA LEU A 88 -27.08 -6.33 -9.87
C LEU A 88 -27.68 -7.74 -9.90
N SER A 89 -26.86 -8.78 -9.92
CA SER A 89 -27.34 -10.17 -9.93
C SER A 89 -26.44 -11.10 -9.14
N PHE A 90 -27.07 -12.07 -8.50
CA PHE A 90 -26.42 -13.22 -7.90
C PHE A 90 -27.00 -14.48 -8.52
N PHE A 91 -26.16 -15.26 -9.21
CA PHE A 91 -26.55 -16.52 -9.81
C PHE A 91 -25.87 -17.66 -9.07
N ALA A 92 -26.71 -18.56 -8.60
CA ALA A 92 -26.31 -19.72 -7.85
C ALA A 92 -26.57 -20.96 -8.73
N GLY A 93 -25.51 -21.45 -9.36
CA GLY A 93 -25.47 -22.71 -10.08
C GLY A 93 -25.98 -22.67 -11.52
N GLY A 94 -25.93 -21.54 -12.22
CA GLY A 94 -26.27 -21.50 -13.64
C GLY A 94 -27.73 -21.79 -14.02
N THR A 95 -28.58 -22.28 -13.11
CA THR A 95 -30.03 -22.47 -13.32
C THR A 95 -30.87 -22.73 -12.05
N ASN A 96 -30.28 -22.94 -10.87
CA ASN A 96 -31.03 -23.39 -9.67
C ASN A 96 -31.59 -22.26 -8.81
N GLY A 97 -30.98 -21.07 -8.84
CA GLY A 97 -31.46 -19.90 -8.11
C GLY A 97 -30.79 -18.64 -8.63
N ASN A 98 -31.58 -17.77 -9.25
CA ASN A 98 -31.10 -16.51 -9.79
C ASN A 98 -31.85 -15.37 -9.09
N LEU A 99 -31.08 -14.40 -8.61
CA LEU A 99 -31.61 -13.17 -8.05
C LEU A 99 -31.06 -12.00 -8.85
N SER A 100 -31.93 -11.09 -9.26
CA SER A 100 -31.57 -9.89 -10.00
C SER A 100 -32.36 -8.69 -9.49
N SER A 101 -31.73 -7.52 -9.48
CA SER A 101 -32.44 -6.25 -9.30
C SER A 101 -33.21 -5.85 -10.56
N THR A 102 -33.96 -4.76 -10.48
CA THR A 102 -34.52 -4.09 -11.65
C THR A 102 -33.41 -3.57 -12.60
N THR A 103 -33.80 -3.28 -13.83
CA THR A 103 -32.91 -2.76 -14.89
C THR A 103 -32.41 -1.36 -14.58
N GLY A 104 -31.15 -1.07 -14.90
CA GLY A 104 -30.59 0.28 -14.86
C GLY A 104 -30.27 0.82 -13.47
N THR A 105 -30.25 -0.03 -12.44
CA THR A 105 -29.96 0.38 -11.06
C THR A 105 -28.50 0.77 -10.84
N ILE A 106 -27.57 0.21 -11.63
CA ILE A 106 -26.15 0.59 -11.58
C ILE A 106 -25.87 1.65 -12.65
N THR A 107 -25.30 2.76 -12.23
CA THR A 107 -24.92 3.88 -13.11
C THR A 107 -23.48 3.72 -13.57
N ALA A 108 -23.25 3.75 -14.88
CA ALA A 108 -21.91 3.57 -15.43
C ALA A 108 -20.98 4.75 -15.12
N GLY A 109 -19.69 4.45 -14.91
CA GLY A 109 -18.65 5.42 -14.59
C GLY A 109 -18.74 6.04 -13.19
N GLN A 110 -19.63 5.54 -12.33
CA GLN A 110 -19.76 5.96 -10.93
C GLN A 110 -19.37 4.82 -10.01
N TRP A 111 -18.73 5.13 -8.89
CA TRP A 111 -18.53 4.17 -7.82
C TRP A 111 -19.88 3.85 -7.18
N THR A 112 -20.16 2.56 -6.98
CA THR A 112 -21.39 2.05 -6.39
C THR A 112 -21.02 0.91 -5.46
N HIS A 113 -21.48 0.98 -4.21
CA HIS A 113 -21.31 -0.14 -3.29
C HIS A 113 -22.37 -1.19 -3.59
N VAL A 114 -21.96 -2.45 -3.74
CA VAL A 114 -22.87 -3.55 -4.01
C VAL A 114 -22.68 -4.66 -2.99
N ALA A 115 -23.79 -5.24 -2.54
CA ALA A 115 -23.75 -6.40 -1.66
C ALA A 115 -24.78 -7.46 -2.01
N PHE A 116 -24.41 -8.71 -1.77
CA PHE A 116 -25.32 -9.85 -1.75
C PHE A 116 -25.32 -10.44 -0.33
N VAL A 117 -26.49 -10.68 0.24
CA VAL A 117 -26.67 -11.36 1.53
C VAL A 117 -27.49 -12.62 1.33
N LEU A 118 -27.03 -13.75 1.85
CA LEU A 118 -27.82 -14.96 2.03
C LEU A 118 -28.13 -15.14 3.52
N ASN A 119 -29.42 -15.13 3.87
CA ASN A 119 -29.89 -15.35 5.24
C ASN A 119 -30.95 -16.45 5.25
N ASN A 120 -30.62 -17.62 5.81
CA ASN A 120 -31.50 -18.77 5.96
C ASN A 120 -32.22 -19.16 4.66
N GLY A 121 -31.47 -19.19 3.55
CA GLY A 121 -32.00 -19.54 2.24
C GLY A 121 -32.74 -18.40 1.51
N THR A 122 -32.79 -17.20 2.06
CA THR A 122 -33.31 -16.01 1.36
C THR A 122 -32.14 -15.12 0.94
N GLY A 123 -32.06 -14.81 -0.35
CA GLY A 123 -31.10 -13.89 -0.92
C GLY A 123 -31.61 -12.45 -0.91
N PHE A 124 -30.70 -11.50 -0.72
CA PHE A 124 -30.95 -10.06 -0.78
C PHE A 124 -29.83 -9.39 -1.57
N LEU A 125 -30.18 -8.41 -2.39
CA LEU A 125 -29.24 -7.57 -3.13
C LEU A 125 -29.34 -6.15 -2.62
N TYR A 126 -28.20 -5.51 -2.40
CA TYR A 126 -28.10 -4.12 -1.96
C TYR A 126 -27.25 -3.30 -2.93
N ILE A 127 -27.68 -2.08 -3.21
CA ILE A 127 -26.93 -1.06 -3.95
C ILE A 127 -26.91 0.20 -3.07
N ASP A 128 -25.71 0.71 -2.78
CA ASP A 128 -25.48 1.85 -1.88
C ASP A 128 -26.22 1.73 -0.54
N GLY A 129 -26.29 0.50 -0.02
CA GLY A 129 -26.94 0.17 1.24
C GLY A 129 -28.47 0.03 1.16
N VAL A 130 -29.09 0.24 0.00
CA VAL A 130 -30.54 0.08 -0.21
C VAL A 130 -30.84 -1.28 -0.82
N GLN A 131 -31.79 -2.02 -0.25
CA GLN A 131 -32.21 -3.31 -0.81
C GLN A 131 -32.90 -3.12 -2.17
N VAL A 132 -32.40 -3.78 -3.21
CA VAL A 132 -32.89 -3.68 -4.60
C VAL A 132 -33.43 -4.99 -5.17
N GLY A 133 -33.31 -6.09 -4.42
CA GLY A 133 -33.81 -7.40 -4.83
C GLY A 133 -33.87 -8.37 -3.66
N THR A 134 -34.82 -9.29 -3.70
CA THR A 134 -34.90 -10.42 -2.77
C THR A 134 -35.50 -11.64 -3.46
N GLY A 135 -35.14 -12.84 -3.00
CA GLY A 135 -35.67 -14.08 -3.55
C GLY A 135 -35.27 -15.30 -2.75
N ASN A 136 -36.00 -16.40 -2.95
CA ASN A 136 -35.69 -17.68 -2.34
C ASN A 136 -34.50 -18.32 -3.07
N LEU A 137 -33.45 -18.65 -2.33
CA LEU A 137 -32.25 -19.38 -2.75
C LEU A 137 -32.00 -20.61 -1.85
N SER A 138 -33.07 -21.14 -1.23
CA SER A 138 -32.99 -22.33 -0.37
C SER A 138 -32.52 -23.54 -1.16
N GLY A 139 -31.70 -24.38 -0.51
CA GLY A 139 -31.14 -25.58 -1.12
C GLY A 139 -30.02 -25.32 -2.13
N VAL A 140 -29.68 -24.06 -2.43
CA VAL A 140 -28.50 -23.79 -3.25
C VAL A 140 -27.23 -23.96 -2.43
N ASN A 141 -26.41 -24.92 -2.83
CA ASN A 141 -25.05 -25.10 -2.37
C ASN A 141 -24.10 -24.94 -3.56
N THR A 142 -22.86 -24.57 -3.32
CA THR A 142 -21.79 -24.65 -4.32
C THR A 142 -20.76 -25.64 -3.83
N THR A 143 -20.56 -26.71 -4.59
CA THR A 143 -19.50 -27.67 -4.32
C THR A 143 -18.19 -27.08 -4.83
N GLY A 144 -17.21 -26.93 -3.93
CA GLY A 144 -15.91 -26.34 -4.24
C GLY A 144 -15.17 -27.11 -5.34
N SER A 145 -14.58 -26.38 -6.29
CA SER A 145 -13.73 -26.95 -7.35
C SER A 145 -12.70 -25.95 -7.84
N THR A 146 -13.10 -24.70 -8.08
CA THR A 146 -12.19 -23.60 -8.40
C THR A 146 -12.31 -22.55 -7.31
N ASP A 147 -11.16 -22.11 -6.82
CA ASP A 147 -11.05 -21.01 -5.87
C ASP A 147 -11.54 -19.70 -6.49
N LEU A 148 -11.93 -18.79 -5.61
CA LEU A 148 -12.57 -17.54 -5.96
C LEU A 148 -11.70 -16.70 -6.88
N ARG A 149 -12.37 -16.14 -7.89
CA ARG A 149 -11.83 -15.10 -8.75
C ARG A 149 -12.55 -13.81 -8.52
N ILE A 150 -11.80 -12.72 -8.64
CA ILE A 150 -12.33 -11.36 -8.70
C ILE A 150 -12.10 -10.86 -10.12
N GLY A 151 -13.11 -10.23 -10.71
CA GLY A 151 -13.05 -9.63 -12.05
C GLY A 151 -13.26 -10.60 -13.22
N ARG A 152 -13.39 -11.91 -12.98
CA ARG A 152 -13.65 -12.90 -14.04
C ARG A 152 -14.32 -14.15 -13.50
N ARG A 153 -15.21 -14.72 -14.31
CA ARG A 153 -15.81 -16.04 -14.04
C ARG A 153 -14.75 -17.16 -14.00
N VAL A 154 -14.96 -18.17 -13.16
CA VAL A 154 -14.14 -19.40 -13.15
C VAL A 154 -14.28 -20.18 -14.48
N PRO A 155 -13.36 -21.13 -14.80
CA PRO A 155 -13.39 -21.87 -16.06
C PRO A 155 -14.74 -22.53 -16.36
N GLY A 156 -15.13 -22.55 -17.64
CA GLY A 156 -16.48 -22.94 -18.11
C GLY A 156 -17.29 -21.79 -18.71
N GLY A 157 -16.66 -20.62 -18.89
CA GLY A 157 -17.15 -19.44 -19.61
C GLY A 157 -16.16 -18.28 -19.48
N ASN A 158 -16.28 -17.26 -20.32
CA ASN A 158 -15.48 -16.03 -20.27
C ASN A 158 -16.41 -14.84 -20.07
N ILE A 159 -16.60 -14.45 -18.81
CA ILE A 159 -17.33 -13.24 -18.43
C ILE A 159 -16.35 -12.42 -17.61
N PHE A 160 -15.90 -11.30 -18.18
CA PHE A 160 -14.91 -10.39 -17.59
C PHE A 160 -15.61 -9.19 -16.99
N PHE A 161 -15.02 -8.63 -15.95
CA PHE A 161 -15.38 -7.31 -15.47
C PHE A 161 -14.74 -6.24 -16.35
N ALA A 162 -15.48 -5.17 -16.64
CA ALA A 162 -14.98 -4.03 -17.38
C ALA A 162 -15.25 -2.76 -16.57
N GLY A 163 -14.21 -2.19 -15.98
CA GLY A 163 -14.27 -1.08 -15.04
C GLY A 163 -13.53 -1.39 -13.74
N LYS A 164 -13.82 -0.64 -12.68
CA LYS A 164 -13.02 -0.64 -11.46
C LYS A 164 -13.65 -1.47 -10.34
N ILE A 165 -12.83 -2.14 -9.55
CA ILE A 165 -13.22 -2.85 -8.32
C ILE A 165 -12.33 -2.37 -7.17
N ASP A 166 -12.94 -2.28 -6.01
CA ASP A 166 -12.30 -1.92 -4.75
C ASP A 166 -13.03 -2.61 -3.57
N GLU A 167 -12.37 -2.72 -2.42
CA GLU A 167 -12.97 -3.11 -1.13
C GLU A 167 -13.81 -4.41 -1.17
N VAL A 168 -13.24 -5.49 -1.73
CA VAL A 168 -13.93 -6.78 -1.82
C VAL A 168 -13.89 -7.48 -0.47
N ARG A 169 -15.06 -7.75 0.11
CA ARG A 169 -15.21 -8.40 1.42
C ARG A 169 -16.12 -9.61 1.33
N ILE A 170 -15.73 -10.66 2.03
CA ILE A 170 -16.48 -11.90 2.10
C ILE A 170 -16.73 -12.25 3.56
N TRP A 171 -17.99 -12.49 3.89
CA TRP A 171 -18.45 -12.82 5.23
C TRP A 171 -19.14 -14.18 5.24
N ASP A 172 -18.89 -15.00 6.25
CA ASP A 172 -19.65 -16.24 6.54
C ASP A 172 -20.91 -15.99 7.40
N ALA A 173 -21.30 -14.73 7.50
CA ALA A 173 -22.48 -14.25 8.20
C ALA A 173 -23.44 -13.50 7.26
N ALA A 174 -24.72 -13.49 7.63
CA ALA A 174 -25.71 -12.61 7.00
C ALA A 174 -25.61 -11.24 7.68
N LEU A 175 -25.13 -10.22 6.97
CA LEU A 175 -25.06 -8.86 7.49
C LEU A 175 -26.44 -8.19 7.45
N SER A 176 -26.69 -7.31 8.42
CA SER A 176 -27.86 -6.44 8.43
C SER A 176 -27.65 -5.22 7.54
N GLU A 177 -28.73 -4.60 7.10
CA GLU A 177 -28.68 -3.34 6.33
C GLU A 177 -27.90 -2.23 7.05
N THR A 178 -28.01 -2.16 8.38
CA THR A 178 -27.24 -1.20 9.18
C THR A 178 -25.74 -1.44 9.07
N VAL A 179 -25.30 -2.71 9.17
CA VAL A 179 -23.87 -3.04 9.04
C VAL A 179 -23.37 -2.76 7.63
N ILE A 180 -24.14 -3.11 6.59
CA ILE A 180 -23.81 -2.80 5.19
C ILE A 180 -23.64 -1.28 4.98
N ASN A 181 -24.52 -0.46 5.58
CA ASN A 181 -24.42 1.00 5.48
C ASN A 181 -23.22 1.58 6.22
N THR A 182 -22.77 0.96 7.32
CA THR A 182 -21.51 1.34 7.97
C THR A 182 -20.33 0.93 7.09
N ASN A 183 -20.27 -0.35 6.72
CA ASN A 183 -19.19 -0.95 5.93
C ASN A 183 -18.95 -0.23 4.61
N ARG A 184 -19.98 0.26 3.92
CA ARG A 184 -19.76 0.97 2.66
C ARG A 184 -19.03 2.31 2.81
N THR A 185 -19.04 2.92 3.99
CA THR A 185 -18.48 4.28 4.18
C THR A 185 -17.05 4.31 4.72
N SER A 186 -16.55 3.17 5.21
CA SER A 186 -15.21 3.05 5.77
C SER A 186 -14.63 1.67 5.55
N GLU A 187 -13.32 1.56 5.71
CA GLU A 187 -12.65 0.27 5.85
C GLU A 187 -13.16 -0.47 7.09
N VAL A 188 -13.04 -1.79 7.04
CA VAL A 188 -13.51 -2.70 8.09
C VAL A 188 -12.32 -3.31 8.80
N CYS A 189 -12.44 -3.54 10.11
CA CYS A 189 -11.38 -4.23 10.82
C CYS A 189 -11.25 -5.69 10.34
N PRO A 190 -10.06 -6.17 9.95
CA PRO A 190 -9.89 -7.56 9.53
C PRO A 190 -10.25 -8.61 10.60
N SER A 191 -10.17 -8.25 11.89
CA SER A 191 -10.59 -9.11 13.00
C SER A 191 -12.11 -9.11 13.26
N SER A 192 -12.91 -8.48 12.39
CA SER A 192 -14.37 -8.43 12.53
C SER A 192 -14.98 -9.83 12.48
N SER A 193 -15.88 -10.13 13.42
CA SER A 193 -16.54 -11.43 13.50
C SER A 193 -17.28 -11.77 12.21
N GLY A 194 -17.00 -12.95 11.67
CA GLY A 194 -17.59 -13.50 10.47
C GLY A 194 -17.03 -12.94 9.15
N LEU A 195 -16.03 -12.05 9.18
CA LEU A 195 -15.25 -11.69 8.00
C LEU A 195 -14.26 -12.83 7.73
N VAL A 196 -14.22 -13.33 6.49
CA VAL A 196 -13.39 -14.50 6.13
C VAL A 196 -12.42 -14.23 4.99
N ALA A 197 -12.60 -13.14 4.24
CA ALA A 197 -11.59 -12.60 3.33
C ALA A 197 -11.83 -11.11 3.10
N TYR A 198 -10.75 -10.34 2.98
CA TYR A 198 -10.82 -8.90 2.72
C TYR A 198 -9.66 -8.42 1.85
N TYR A 199 -10.00 -7.91 0.67
CA TYR A 199 -9.07 -7.34 -0.29
C TYR A 199 -9.33 -5.84 -0.43
N GLN A 200 -8.36 -5.02 -0.01
CA GLN A 200 -8.50 -3.56 0.08
C GLN A 200 -8.09 -2.80 -1.18
N PHE A 201 -7.28 -3.39 -2.07
CA PHE A 201 -6.81 -2.72 -3.28
C PHE A 201 -6.05 -1.40 -3.00
N ASN A 202 -5.29 -1.34 -1.91
CA ASN A 202 -4.58 -0.13 -1.49
C ASN A 202 -3.06 -0.20 -1.69
N GLU A 203 -2.55 -1.28 -2.26
CA GLU A 203 -1.10 -1.58 -2.32
C GLU A 203 -0.39 -0.79 -3.41
N GLY A 204 -1.10 -0.45 -4.49
CA GLY A 204 -0.53 0.27 -5.62
C GLY A 204 -0.57 1.78 -5.48
N ALA A 205 -0.16 2.45 -6.55
CA ALA A 205 -0.34 3.88 -6.71
C ALA A 205 -0.87 4.18 -8.11
N ALA A 206 -1.89 5.03 -8.17
CA ALA A 206 -2.48 5.47 -9.42
C ALA A 206 -1.45 6.17 -10.33
N SER A 207 -1.48 5.85 -11.63
CA SER A 207 -0.58 6.45 -12.64
C SER A 207 0.92 6.30 -12.35
N ALA A 208 1.31 5.26 -11.59
CA ALA A 208 2.70 4.98 -11.22
C ALA A 208 3.14 3.57 -11.67
N SER A 209 4.44 3.30 -11.57
CA SER A 209 4.97 1.95 -11.80
C SER A 209 4.78 1.07 -10.56
N ASN A 210 4.06 -0.03 -10.73
CA ASN A 210 3.64 -0.98 -9.71
C ASN A 210 4.18 -2.40 -9.98
N THR A 211 5.27 -2.53 -10.76
CA THR A 211 5.79 -3.81 -11.27
C THR A 211 6.20 -4.84 -10.20
N GLY A 212 6.37 -4.42 -8.95
CA GLY A 212 6.61 -5.32 -7.82
C GLY A 212 5.33 -5.92 -7.20
N LEU A 213 4.16 -5.39 -7.53
CA LEU A 213 2.88 -5.75 -6.93
C LEU A 213 2.17 -6.79 -7.80
N SER A 214 2.57 -8.05 -7.65
CA SER A 214 1.99 -9.18 -8.40
C SER A 214 0.89 -9.91 -7.63
N THR A 215 0.65 -9.53 -6.37
CA THR A 215 -0.37 -10.10 -5.50
C THR A 215 -1.19 -9.01 -4.82
N LEU A 216 -2.45 -9.34 -4.50
CA LEU A 216 -3.39 -8.55 -3.71
C LEU A 216 -3.59 -9.28 -2.37
N PRO A 217 -3.21 -8.69 -1.23
CA PRO A 217 -3.27 -9.38 0.05
C PRO A 217 -4.72 -9.63 0.51
N ASP A 218 -4.93 -10.78 1.15
CA ASP A 218 -6.10 -11.02 2.01
C ASP A 218 -5.74 -10.60 3.44
N LEU A 219 -6.42 -9.60 3.99
CA LEU A 219 -6.10 -9.07 5.32
C LEU A 219 -6.61 -9.95 6.47
N VAL A 220 -7.41 -10.97 6.18
CA VAL A 220 -8.04 -11.82 7.20
C VAL A 220 -7.29 -13.14 7.32
N ASN A 221 -6.94 -13.73 6.18
CA ASN A 221 -6.30 -15.03 6.07
C ASN A 221 -5.22 -14.98 4.97
N SER A 222 -4.46 -16.04 4.76
CA SER A 222 -3.42 -16.07 3.73
C SER A 222 -3.95 -16.48 2.34
N ASN A 223 -5.14 -15.99 1.93
CA ASN A 223 -5.71 -16.27 0.61
C ASN A 223 -5.41 -15.17 -0.41
N ASP A 224 -4.17 -14.67 -0.42
CA ASP A 224 -3.73 -13.63 -1.34
C ASP A 224 -4.08 -13.95 -2.79
N GLY A 225 -4.48 -12.92 -3.53
CA GLY A 225 -4.89 -13.01 -4.92
C GLY A 225 -3.75 -12.70 -5.87
N ALA A 226 -3.41 -13.60 -6.79
CA ALA A 226 -2.47 -13.32 -7.86
C ALA A 226 -3.11 -12.42 -8.94
N LEU A 227 -2.45 -11.32 -9.29
CA LEU A 227 -2.88 -10.40 -10.36
C LEU A 227 -2.53 -11.01 -11.72
N SER A 228 -3.50 -11.17 -12.60
CA SER A 228 -3.35 -11.71 -13.96
C SER A 228 -3.94 -10.75 -14.99
N GLY A 229 -3.23 -10.54 -16.11
CA GLY A 229 -3.66 -9.63 -17.19
C GLY A 229 -3.22 -8.17 -17.00
N PHE A 230 -3.11 -7.72 -15.75
CA PHE A 230 -2.90 -6.30 -15.45
C PHE A 230 -1.60 -5.71 -16.01
N ASN A 231 -1.71 -4.52 -16.61
CA ASN A 231 -0.57 -3.64 -16.85
C ASN A 231 -0.22 -2.90 -15.56
N LEU A 232 1.03 -2.98 -15.13
CA LEU A 232 1.51 -2.39 -13.88
C LEU A 232 2.56 -1.30 -14.11
N THR A 233 2.68 -0.77 -15.33
CA THR A 233 3.78 0.13 -15.71
C THR A 233 3.32 1.57 -15.90
N GLY A 234 4.00 2.50 -15.22
CA GLY A 234 3.87 3.94 -15.39
C GLY A 234 2.42 4.46 -15.43
N THR A 235 2.15 5.39 -16.34
CA THR A 235 0.82 6.01 -16.49
C THR A 235 -0.23 5.08 -17.09
N THR A 236 0.17 3.90 -17.57
CA THR A 236 -0.75 2.87 -18.12
C THR A 236 -1.10 1.79 -17.11
N SER A 237 -0.65 1.94 -15.86
CA SER A 237 -0.95 1.02 -14.78
C SER A 237 -2.46 0.94 -14.51
N ASN A 238 -2.97 -0.28 -14.28
CA ASN A 238 -4.36 -0.54 -13.91
C ASN A 238 -4.71 -0.07 -12.49
N TRP A 239 -3.72 0.23 -11.64
CA TRP A 239 -3.96 0.91 -10.37
C TRP A 239 -4.54 2.31 -10.59
N VAL A 240 -5.66 2.60 -9.94
CA VAL A 240 -6.42 3.84 -10.05
C VAL A 240 -6.82 4.35 -8.68
N THR A 241 -7.31 5.59 -8.60
CA THR A 241 -7.95 6.08 -7.37
C THR A 241 -9.19 5.23 -7.05
N GLY A 242 -9.28 4.77 -5.81
CA GLY A 242 -10.31 3.89 -5.29
C GLY A 242 -11.64 4.57 -5.03
N ALA A 243 -12.52 3.84 -4.34
CA ALA A 243 -13.81 4.31 -3.88
C ALA A 243 -13.65 5.41 -2.81
N PRO A 244 -14.63 6.33 -2.69
CA PRO A 244 -14.54 7.43 -1.73
C PRO A 244 -14.95 6.98 -0.32
N ILE A 245 -14.15 6.14 0.32
CA ILE A 245 -14.39 5.68 1.70
C ILE A 245 -13.34 6.20 2.69
N THR A 246 -13.65 6.09 3.97
CA THR A 246 -12.74 6.48 5.06
C THR A 246 -11.84 5.32 5.44
N GLN A 247 -10.53 5.52 5.36
CA GLN A 247 -9.54 4.56 5.84
C GLN A 247 -9.67 4.34 7.36
N LEU A 248 -9.49 3.10 7.83
CA LEU A 248 -9.66 2.76 9.25
C LEU A 248 -8.49 3.29 10.10
N MET A 249 -7.26 3.01 9.66
CA MET A 249 -6.01 3.49 10.24
C MET A 249 -4.95 3.65 9.16
N ASP A 250 -4.14 4.70 9.24
CA ASP A 250 -2.95 4.90 8.40
C ASP A 250 -1.78 4.06 8.94
N THR A 251 -1.42 3.01 8.22
CA THR A 251 -0.32 2.11 8.59
C THR A 251 1.01 2.48 7.93
N ASN A 252 1.09 3.59 7.20
CA ASN A 252 2.34 3.98 6.55
C ASN A 252 3.41 4.38 7.56
N ILE A 253 4.60 3.86 7.32
CA ILE A 253 5.80 4.26 8.03
C ILE A 253 6.57 5.24 7.13
N THR A 254 7.11 6.28 7.76
CA THR A 254 8.09 7.17 7.14
C THR A 254 9.44 6.99 7.83
N GLN A 255 10.51 6.96 7.04
CA GLN A 255 11.88 6.89 7.56
C GLN A 255 12.59 8.22 7.35
N ASN A 256 13.11 8.80 8.43
CA ASN A 256 13.95 9.99 8.36
C ASN A 256 15.16 9.82 9.29
N THR A 257 16.37 9.97 8.76
CA THR A 257 17.63 9.85 9.53
C THR A 257 17.71 8.58 10.39
N GLY A 258 17.20 7.45 9.89
CA GLY A 258 17.17 6.16 10.61
C GLY A 258 16.12 6.05 11.72
N ILE A 259 15.21 7.01 11.84
CA ILE A 259 14.03 6.95 12.72
C ILE A 259 12.82 6.57 11.86
N LEU A 260 12.09 5.55 12.28
CA LEU A 260 10.81 5.15 11.70
C LEU A 260 9.69 5.87 12.45
N THR A 261 8.70 6.39 11.72
CA THR A 261 7.57 7.13 12.28
C THR A 261 6.26 6.70 11.63
N ALA A 262 5.27 6.35 12.45
CA ALA A 262 3.89 6.15 12.04
C ALA A 262 3.02 7.32 12.52
N ALA A 263 2.23 7.92 11.63
CA ALA A 263 1.56 9.21 11.87
C ALA A 263 0.11 9.11 12.38
N GLN A 264 -0.42 7.90 12.58
CA GLN A 264 -1.82 7.69 12.96
C GLN A 264 -2.11 8.15 14.39
N THR A 265 -3.02 9.09 14.60
CA THR A 265 -3.41 9.52 15.97
C THR A 265 -4.49 8.61 16.58
N GLY A 266 -4.54 8.54 17.92
CA GLY A 266 -5.63 7.87 18.65
C GLY A 266 -5.51 6.35 18.73
N VAL A 267 -4.33 5.81 18.43
CA VAL A 267 -4.02 4.37 18.45
C VAL A 267 -2.93 4.06 19.48
N THR A 268 -2.80 2.80 19.83
CA THR A 268 -1.60 2.29 20.52
C THR A 268 -0.66 1.64 19.50
N TYR A 269 0.64 1.72 19.74
CA TYR A 269 1.67 1.14 18.86
C TYR A 269 2.40 -0.01 19.52
N GLN A 270 2.88 -0.94 18.71
CA GLN A 270 3.88 -1.93 19.10
C GLN A 270 4.80 -2.22 17.89
N TRP A 271 6.08 -1.89 17.99
CA TRP A 271 7.04 -2.18 16.92
C TRP A 271 7.45 -3.66 16.92
N ILE A 272 7.69 -4.21 15.74
CA ILE A 272 7.94 -5.63 15.47
C ILE A 272 9.15 -5.77 14.55
N ASP A 273 10.00 -6.75 14.83
CA ASP A 273 11.05 -7.20 13.91
C ASP A 273 10.45 -8.19 12.91
N CYS A 274 10.41 -7.81 11.63
CA CYS A 274 9.78 -8.59 10.57
C CYS A 274 10.47 -9.93 10.31
N SER A 275 11.76 -10.05 10.60
CA SER A 275 12.51 -11.28 10.37
C SER A 275 12.11 -12.39 11.36
N THR A 276 11.69 -11.99 12.57
CA THR A 276 11.27 -12.91 13.63
C THR A 276 9.75 -12.94 13.83
N GLY A 277 9.04 -11.89 13.40
CA GLY A 277 7.62 -11.67 13.71
C GLY A 277 7.37 -11.34 15.18
N ILE A 278 8.40 -10.97 15.95
CA ILE A 278 8.30 -10.77 17.40
C ILE A 278 8.27 -9.26 17.73
N ALA A 279 7.40 -8.91 18.67
CA ALA A 279 7.30 -7.57 19.24
C ALA A 279 8.61 -7.15 19.94
N ILE A 280 9.07 -5.94 19.64
CA ILE A 280 10.25 -5.33 20.26
C ILE A 280 9.84 -4.76 21.61
N ASN A 281 10.39 -5.34 22.68
CA ASN A 281 9.95 -5.07 24.04
C ASN A 281 10.10 -3.58 24.42
N GLY A 282 8.99 -2.94 24.80
CA GLY A 282 8.96 -1.55 25.26
C GLY A 282 8.80 -0.50 24.15
N GLU A 283 8.90 -0.89 22.89
CA GLU A 283 8.78 0.03 21.74
C GLU A 283 7.32 0.24 21.36
N THR A 284 6.64 1.13 22.10
CA THR A 284 5.20 1.43 21.96
C THR A 284 4.89 2.88 21.57
N ALA A 285 5.92 3.64 21.20
CA ALA A 285 5.78 5.01 20.72
C ALA A 285 5.48 5.05 19.21
N ALA A 286 4.92 6.17 18.75
CA ALA A 286 4.69 6.43 17.32
C ALA A 286 5.98 6.46 16.50
N THR A 287 7.13 6.65 17.16
CA THR A 287 8.47 6.68 16.56
C THR A 287 9.32 5.57 17.13
N PHE A 288 10.15 4.95 16.30
CA PHE A 288 11.13 3.94 16.70
C PHE A 288 12.48 4.22 16.06
N THR A 289 13.55 4.05 16.83
CA THR A 289 14.93 4.14 16.35
C THR A 289 15.55 2.75 16.41
N PRO A 290 15.59 2.01 15.29
CA PRO A 290 16.27 0.74 15.20
C PRO A 290 17.70 0.80 15.74
N THR A 291 18.11 -0.26 16.44
CA THR A 291 19.49 -0.44 16.95
C THR A 291 20.28 -1.48 16.15
N ALA A 292 19.62 -2.22 15.26
CA ALA A 292 20.23 -3.07 14.25
C ALA A 292 19.69 -2.76 12.84
N VAL A 293 20.47 -3.06 11.81
CA VAL A 293 19.94 -3.08 10.44
C VAL A 293 18.98 -4.24 10.30
N GLY A 294 17.87 -4.04 9.59
CA GLY A 294 16.82 -5.04 9.50
C GLY A 294 15.52 -4.49 8.94
N ASP A 295 14.50 -5.35 8.93
CA ASP A 295 13.15 -5.02 8.48
C ASP A 295 12.22 -4.86 9.67
N TYR A 296 11.51 -3.74 9.74
CA TYR A 296 10.68 -3.39 10.89
C TYR A 296 9.28 -2.99 10.46
N ALA A 297 8.29 -3.40 11.23
CA ALA A 297 6.90 -2.99 11.07
C ALA A 297 6.35 -2.47 12.40
N VAL A 298 5.21 -1.81 12.36
CA VAL A 298 4.47 -1.37 13.54
C VAL A 298 3.05 -1.92 13.51
N GLU A 299 2.63 -2.48 14.63
CA GLU A 299 1.25 -2.85 14.89
C GLU A 299 0.52 -1.64 15.48
N LEU A 300 -0.60 -1.25 14.87
CA LEU A 300 -1.49 -0.19 15.32
C LEU A 300 -2.78 -0.81 15.86
N THR A 301 -3.21 -0.39 17.04
CA THR A 301 -4.49 -0.83 17.60
C THR A 301 -5.43 0.33 17.89
N LEU A 302 -6.65 0.27 17.33
CA LEU A 302 -7.75 1.21 17.52
C LEU A 302 -9.03 0.47 17.90
N ASN A 303 -9.58 0.75 19.09
CA ASN A 303 -10.85 0.17 19.56
C ASN A 303 -10.92 -1.37 19.47
N GLY A 304 -9.80 -2.07 19.70
CA GLY A 304 -9.70 -3.53 19.58
C GLY A 304 -9.48 -4.07 18.17
N CYS A 305 -9.41 -3.18 17.17
CA CYS A 305 -8.91 -3.52 15.85
C CYS A 305 -7.41 -3.37 15.77
N THR A 306 -6.72 -4.38 15.26
CA THR A 306 -5.26 -4.39 15.14
C THR A 306 -4.87 -4.55 13.67
N LEU A 307 -4.02 -3.65 13.17
CA LEU A 307 -3.45 -3.70 11.83
C LEU A 307 -1.93 -3.64 11.90
N LEU A 308 -1.26 -4.35 11.00
CA LEU A 308 0.18 -4.36 10.86
C LEU A 308 0.58 -3.57 9.62
N SER A 309 1.60 -2.72 9.72
CA SER A 309 2.19 -2.04 8.57
C SER A 309 2.95 -3.02 7.67
N ASN A 310 3.27 -2.57 6.45
CA ASN A 310 4.33 -3.22 5.67
C ASN A 310 5.68 -3.13 6.41
N CYS A 311 6.59 -4.04 6.07
CA CYS A 311 7.95 -4.03 6.61
C CYS A 311 8.80 -2.96 5.90
N GLU A 312 9.39 -2.07 6.67
CA GLU A 312 10.34 -1.07 6.20
C GLU A 312 11.77 -1.54 6.42
N ASN A 313 12.57 -1.49 5.35
CA ASN A 313 13.95 -1.93 5.36
C ASN A 313 14.89 -0.81 5.84
N VAL A 314 15.63 -1.09 6.91
CA VAL A 314 16.60 -0.17 7.53
C VAL A 314 18.00 -0.69 7.30
N ILE A 315 18.67 -0.12 6.29
CA ILE A 315 20.06 -0.46 5.92
C ILE A 315 21.11 0.38 6.64
N THR A 316 20.71 1.50 7.24
CA THR A 316 21.59 2.38 8.00
C THR A 316 20.92 2.69 9.32
N LEU A 317 21.60 2.35 10.41
CA LEU A 317 21.27 2.87 11.73
C LEU A 317 21.46 4.37 11.69
N GLY A 318 20.44 5.12 12.11
CA GLY A 318 20.52 6.57 12.20
C GLY A 318 21.66 6.98 13.13
N ILE A 319 22.88 7.08 12.60
CA ILE A 319 23.94 7.78 13.28
C ILE A 319 23.62 9.25 13.03
N ASP A 320 23.50 10.02 14.10
CA ASP A 320 23.45 11.47 14.11
C ASP A 320 24.74 12.04 13.47
N THR A 321 24.88 11.87 12.15
CA THR A 321 26.06 12.19 11.33
C THR A 321 25.88 13.49 10.56
N THR A 322 24.71 14.10 10.62
CA THR A 322 24.51 15.44 10.05
C THR A 322 25.30 16.49 10.83
N ALA A 323 25.47 16.28 12.13
CA ALA A 323 26.41 17.05 12.94
C ALA A 323 27.85 16.54 12.71
N LEU A 324 28.51 17.03 11.66
CA LEU A 324 29.97 16.90 11.51
C LEU A 324 30.74 17.71 12.57
N ASN A 325 30.10 18.14 13.66
CA ASN A 325 30.63 19.03 14.69
C ASN A 325 31.91 18.48 15.31
N ASP A 326 31.99 17.17 15.49
CA ASP A 326 33.13 16.49 16.13
C ASP A 326 34.28 16.18 15.15
N ILE A 327 34.09 16.40 13.84
CA ILE A 327 35.17 16.19 12.87
C ILE A 327 36.15 17.36 12.94
N SER A 328 37.42 17.06 13.15
CA SER A 328 38.51 18.05 13.08
C SER A 328 39.60 17.59 12.12
N ILE A 329 40.42 18.53 11.65
CA ILE A 329 41.62 18.20 10.88
C ILE A 329 42.87 18.54 11.68
N THR A 330 43.86 17.65 11.64
CA THR A 330 45.21 17.90 12.16
C THR A 330 46.20 17.88 10.99
N GLN A 331 47.17 18.80 11.05
CA GLN A 331 48.25 18.86 10.06
C GLN A 331 49.46 18.15 10.65
N ASN A 332 49.98 17.16 9.94
CA ASN A 332 51.22 16.50 10.30
C ASN A 332 52.43 17.32 9.77
N PRO A 333 53.56 17.39 10.50
CA PRO A 333 54.83 17.95 9.99
C PRO A 333 55.25 17.47 8.60
N SER A 334 54.85 16.26 8.20
CA SER A 334 55.13 15.69 6.87
C SER A 334 54.09 16.06 5.79
N GLN A 335 53.30 17.13 6.03
CA GLN A 335 52.24 17.68 5.15
C GLN A 335 51.03 16.77 4.89
N PHE A 336 50.86 15.72 5.68
CA PHE A 336 49.63 14.95 5.66
C PHE A 336 48.49 15.72 6.32
N LEU A 337 47.30 15.53 5.80
CA LEU A 337 46.05 15.95 6.42
C LEU A 337 45.39 14.74 7.06
N THR A 338 45.32 14.73 8.38
CA THR A 338 44.60 13.69 9.13
C THR A 338 43.26 14.23 9.56
N PHE A 339 42.21 13.47 9.30
CA PHE A 339 40.87 13.75 9.78
C PHE A 339 40.64 12.96 11.06
N ASN A 340 40.09 13.61 12.09
CA ASN A 340 39.77 12.99 13.36
C ASN A 340 38.26 13.03 13.57
N GLY A 341 37.67 11.92 13.96
CA GLY A 341 36.24 11.78 14.22
C GLY A 341 35.66 10.52 13.58
N ASN A 342 34.33 10.40 13.61
CA ASN A 342 33.61 9.33 12.92
C ASN A 342 33.42 9.72 11.45
N ILE A 343 34.18 9.08 10.57
CA ILE A 343 34.14 9.33 9.14
C ILE A 343 33.73 8.08 8.40
N ASP A 344 32.74 8.22 7.52
CA ASP A 344 32.21 7.15 6.71
C ASP A 344 33.26 6.68 5.68
N VAL A 345 33.26 5.37 5.38
CA VAL A 345 34.12 4.77 4.33
C VAL A 345 33.85 5.37 2.95
N ASN A 346 32.64 5.89 2.73
CA ASN A 346 32.22 6.52 1.47
C ASN A 346 32.36 8.05 1.48
N ALA A 347 32.89 8.65 2.54
CA ALA A 347 33.06 10.09 2.64
C ALA A 347 33.95 10.62 1.51
N GLN A 348 33.51 11.72 0.87
CA GLN A 348 34.23 12.41 -0.20
C GLN A 348 34.91 13.65 0.35
N ILE A 349 36.15 13.88 -0.06
CA ILE A 349 36.93 15.06 0.32
C ILE A 349 37.31 15.83 -0.92
N TYR A 350 36.91 17.09 -0.94
CA TYR A 350 37.18 18.02 -2.02
C TYR A 350 38.12 19.12 -1.56
N PHE A 351 39.08 19.49 -2.40
CA PHE A 351 39.96 20.63 -2.19
C PHE A 351 39.66 21.70 -3.22
N TYR A 352 39.37 22.89 -2.74
CA TYR A 352 39.10 24.07 -3.54
C TYR A 352 40.16 25.15 -3.31
N THR A 353 40.51 25.89 -4.36
CA THR A 353 41.18 27.18 -4.21
C THR A 353 40.25 28.17 -3.51
N LEU A 354 40.78 29.29 -3.02
CA LEU A 354 39.97 30.39 -2.48
C LEU A 354 38.99 30.99 -3.51
N SER A 355 39.22 30.79 -4.80
CA SER A 355 38.32 31.19 -5.88
C SER A 355 37.23 30.15 -6.19
N GLY A 356 37.16 29.04 -5.43
CA GLY A 356 36.16 27.98 -5.60
C GLY A 356 36.49 26.96 -6.69
N LYS A 357 37.70 26.98 -7.27
CA LYS A 357 38.10 25.97 -8.26
C LYS A 357 38.51 24.69 -7.56
N GLU A 358 37.89 23.56 -7.93
CA GLU A 358 38.31 22.24 -7.48
C GLU A 358 39.70 21.90 -8.02
N VAL A 359 40.59 21.42 -7.15
CA VAL A 359 41.97 21.05 -7.49
C VAL A 359 42.35 19.63 -7.12
N PHE A 360 41.59 18.98 -6.24
CA PHE A 360 41.79 17.60 -5.83
C PHE A 360 40.50 17.05 -5.23
N THR A 361 40.22 15.77 -5.51
CA THR A 361 39.14 15.01 -4.89
C THR A 361 39.65 13.62 -4.52
N SER A 362 39.20 13.09 -3.39
CA SER A 362 39.55 11.75 -2.93
C SER A 362 38.48 11.22 -1.98
N GLN A 363 38.35 9.90 -1.94
CA GLN A 363 37.76 9.21 -0.80
C GLN A 363 38.79 9.06 0.31
N ILE A 364 38.35 8.85 1.56
CA ILE A 364 39.27 8.46 2.61
C ILE A 364 39.77 7.05 2.35
N ILE A 365 41.09 6.88 2.35
CA ILE A 365 41.78 5.58 2.29
C ILE A 365 42.52 5.38 3.63
N ASP A 366 42.70 4.12 4.01
CA ASP A 366 43.27 3.60 5.28
C ASP A 366 43.92 4.60 6.23
N ASN A 367 43.41 4.63 7.46
CA ASN A 367 43.88 5.45 8.58
C ASN A 367 43.59 6.96 8.49
N GLN A 368 42.50 7.35 7.79
CA GLN A 368 41.93 8.71 7.77
C GLN A 368 42.93 9.84 7.41
N THR A 369 43.95 9.51 6.63
CA THR A 369 45.06 10.42 6.33
C THR A 369 45.23 10.58 4.82
N LEU A 370 45.34 11.83 4.36
CA LEU A 370 45.55 12.15 2.94
C LEU A 370 46.83 12.94 2.71
N LYS A 371 47.48 12.65 1.58
CA LYS A 371 48.61 13.42 1.05
C LYS A 371 48.28 13.93 -0.35
N PRO A 372 47.53 15.04 -0.50
CA PRO A 372 47.15 15.53 -1.81
C PRO A 372 48.38 16.04 -2.58
N GLU A 373 48.57 15.56 -3.81
CA GLU A 373 49.64 15.99 -4.74
C GLU A 373 49.30 17.31 -5.45
N ILE A 374 49.04 18.35 -4.66
CA ILE A 374 48.76 19.71 -5.15
C ILE A 374 49.87 20.68 -4.78
N SER A 375 49.95 21.81 -5.48
CA SER A 375 50.93 22.87 -5.19
C SER A 375 50.79 23.42 -3.75
N ASN A 376 51.84 24.07 -3.26
CA ASN A 376 51.76 24.76 -1.97
C ASN A 376 50.81 25.95 -2.05
N GLY A 377 50.02 26.16 -1.00
CA GLY A 377 48.97 27.16 -1.03
C GLY A 377 47.95 27.03 0.11
N LEU A 378 46.99 27.94 0.10
CA LEU A 378 45.86 27.94 1.01
C LEU A 378 44.64 27.38 0.28
N TYR A 379 44.01 26.37 0.90
CA TYR A 379 42.90 25.62 0.35
C TYR A 379 41.72 25.58 1.31
N ILE A 380 40.54 25.44 0.71
CA ILE A 380 39.30 25.10 1.38
C ILE A 380 39.10 23.60 1.20
N VAL A 381 39.00 22.86 2.28
CA VAL A 381 38.84 21.40 2.26
C VAL A 381 37.43 21.08 2.74
N THR A 382 36.62 20.45 1.90
CA THR A 382 35.25 20.08 2.23
C THR A 382 35.16 18.58 2.34
N LEU A 383 34.78 18.10 3.52
CA LEU A 383 34.38 16.71 3.75
C LEU A 383 32.87 16.62 3.57
N SER A 384 32.42 15.70 2.73
CA SER A 384 31.01 15.40 2.51
C SER A 384 30.73 13.93 2.81
N GLN A 385 29.75 13.68 3.67
CA GLN A 385 29.24 12.34 3.98
C GLN A 385 27.77 12.46 4.33
N ASN A 386 26.97 11.45 3.94
CA ASN A 386 25.56 11.32 4.34
C ASN A 386 24.73 12.60 4.14
N GLY A 387 24.97 13.33 3.04
CA GLY A 387 24.27 14.58 2.70
C GLY A 387 24.72 15.83 3.48
N ALA A 388 25.61 15.69 4.46
CA ALA A 388 26.20 16.81 5.21
C ALA A 388 27.56 17.21 4.62
N GLN A 389 27.96 18.47 4.87
CA GLN A 389 29.27 19.00 4.49
C GLN A 389 29.90 19.80 5.63
N LYS A 390 31.19 19.58 5.88
CA LYS A 390 32.00 20.41 6.77
C LYS A 390 33.23 20.89 6.04
N THR A 391 33.50 22.17 6.23
CA THR A 391 34.57 22.85 5.51
C THR A 391 35.65 23.29 6.49
N PHE A 392 36.90 23.05 6.10
CA PHE A 392 38.09 23.37 6.84
C PHE A 392 39.02 24.26 6.03
N LYS A 393 39.82 25.06 6.73
CA LYS A 393 40.90 25.83 6.12
C LYS A 393 42.20 25.05 6.28
N TRP A 394 42.89 24.79 5.18
CA TRP A 394 44.15 24.05 5.18
C TRP A 394 45.25 24.80 4.44
N ILE A 395 46.47 24.78 4.97
CA ILE A 395 47.63 25.43 4.35
C ILE A 395 48.67 24.35 4.06
N LYS A 396 48.97 24.13 2.79
CA LYS A 396 50.09 23.31 2.36
C LYS A 396 51.36 24.17 2.29
N ARG A 397 52.36 23.84 3.12
CA ARG A 397 53.65 24.53 3.19
C ARG A 397 54.74 23.68 2.52
N GLN A 398 55.92 24.26 2.28
CA GLN A 398 57.08 23.54 1.76
C GLN A 398 57.59 22.47 2.72
#